data_AF-A0A2V7KX93-F1
#
_entry.id   AF-A0A2V7KX93-F1
#
_cell.length_a   1.000
_cell.length_b   1.000
_cell.length_c   1.000
_cell.angle_alpha   90.00
_cell.angle_beta   90.00
_cell.angle_gamma   90.00
#
_symmetry.space_group_name_H-M   'P 1'
#
loop_
_entity.id
_entity.type
_entity.pdbx_description
1 polymer ?
#
loop_
_entity_poly.entity_id
_entity_poly.type
_entity_poly.pdbx_seq_one_letter_code
_entity_poly.pdbx_strand_id
1 'polypeptide(L)' 'MSIKSDRWIRRMATERRMIEPFAENQARAGVISYGVSSYGYDMRVAPEF' A
#
# COMPACT_ATOMS: atom_id res chain seq x y z
N MET A 1 -18.56 7.55 -5.43
CA MET A 1 -17.63 6.63 -4.73
C MET A 1 -16.80 7.44 -3.75
N SER A 2 -16.57 6.94 -2.54
CA SER A 2 -15.72 7.61 -1.53
C SER A 2 -14.30 7.03 -1.52
N ILE A 3 -13.32 7.85 -1.16
CA ILE A 3 -11.94 7.41 -0.88
C ILE A 3 -11.97 6.49 0.34
N LYS A 4 -11.19 5.40 0.29
CA LYS A 4 -11.14 4.38 1.35
C LYS A 4 -9.99 4.64 2.31
N SER A 5 -10.23 4.41 3.60
CA SER A 5 -9.21 4.60 4.64
C SER A 5 -8.20 3.45 4.67
N ASP A 6 -7.08 3.71 5.32
CA ASP A 6 -6.02 2.75 5.63
C ASP A 6 -6.54 1.42 6.20
N ARG A 7 -7.51 1.43 7.14
CA ARG A 7 -8.11 0.23 7.73
C ARG A 7 -8.85 -0.61 6.69
N TRP A 8 -9.56 0.04 5.77
CA TRP A 8 -10.23 -0.67 4.69
C TRP A 8 -9.20 -1.25 3.72
N ILE A 9 -8.16 -0.49 3.36
CA ILE A 9 -7.10 -0.94 2.46
C ILE A 9 -6.38 -2.16 3.05
N ARG A 10 -5.97 -2.11 4.33
CA ARG A 10 -5.33 -3.24 5.03
C ARG A 10 -6.21 -4.48 4.98
N ARG A 11 -7.49 -4.37 5.35
CA ARG A 11 -8.43 -5.50 5.34
C ARG A 11 -8.53 -6.14 3.95
N MET A 12 -8.68 -5.32 2.91
CA MET A 12 -8.83 -5.84 1.55
C MET A 12 -7.53 -6.45 1.01
N ALA A 13 -6.38 -5.88 1.35
CA ALA A 13 -5.09 -6.46 0.97
C ALA A 13 -4.85 -7.82 1.66
N THR A 14 -5.13 -7.94 2.97
CA THR A 14 -4.87 -9.16 3.74
C THR A 14 -5.91 -10.26 3.50
N GLU A 15 -7.21 -9.93 3.54
CA GLU A 15 -8.28 -10.94 3.44
C GLU A 15 -8.64 -11.30 2.00
N ARG A 16 -8.41 -10.38 1.05
CA ARG A 16 -8.87 -10.53 -0.35
C ARG A 16 -7.73 -10.46 -1.37
N ARG A 17 -6.47 -10.36 -0.93
CA ARG A 17 -5.29 -10.23 -1.81
C ARG A 17 -5.44 -9.12 -2.84
N MET A 18 -6.07 -8.00 -2.44
CA MET A 18 -6.28 -6.85 -3.33
C MET A 18 -4.96 -6.23 -3.82
N ILE A 19 -3.88 -6.33 -3.03
CA ILE A 19 -2.54 -5.82 -3.35
C ILE A 19 -1.55 -6.92 -2.98
N GLU A 20 -0.64 -7.29 -3.89
CA GLU A 20 0.38 -8.29 -3.63
C GLU A 20 1.64 -8.02 -4.47
N PRO A 21 2.84 -7.97 -3.85
CA PRO A 21 3.10 -8.00 -2.40
C PRO A 21 2.56 -6.75 -1.67
N PHE A 22 2.15 -6.91 -0.41
CA PHE A 22 1.54 -5.85 0.40
C PHE A 22 2.45 -5.38 1.55
N ALA A 23 2.68 -4.07 1.63
CA ALA A 23 3.38 -3.42 2.73
C ALA A 23 2.38 -2.72 3.68
N GLU A 24 2.09 -3.36 4.82
CA GLU A 24 1.08 -2.89 5.78
C GLU A 24 1.43 -1.55 6.47
N ASN A 25 2.73 -1.27 6.59
CA ASN A 25 3.28 -0.06 7.20
C ASN A 25 4.12 0.71 6.20
N GLN A 26 4.32 1.99 6.48
CA GLN A 26 5.18 2.86 5.67
C GLN A 26 6.65 2.53 5.87
N ALA A 27 7.27 1.98 4.84
CA ALA A 27 8.73 1.84 4.76
C ALA A 27 9.34 3.18 4.35
N ARG A 28 10.37 3.64 5.08
CA ARG A 28 10.96 4.98 4.88
C ARG A 28 12.49 5.04 4.97
N ALA A 29 13.12 4.08 5.61
CA ALA A 29 14.56 4.13 5.86
C ALA A 29 15.35 3.89 4.56
N GLY A 30 16.10 4.91 4.12
CA GLY A 30 17.02 4.82 2.97
C GLY A 30 16.36 4.66 1.60
N VAL A 31 15.05 4.93 1.48
CA VAL A 31 14.27 4.74 0.24
C VAL A 31 13.20 5.83 0.09
N ILE A 32 12.69 6.04 -1.12
CA ILE A 32 11.42 6.74 -1.31
C ILE A 32 10.33 5.91 -0.62
N SER A 33 9.52 6.56 0.22
CA SER A 33 8.57 5.85 1.06
C SER A 33 7.49 5.14 0.26
N TYR A 34 7.05 3.99 0.76
CA TYR A 34 5.99 3.20 0.15
C TYR A 34 5.17 2.44 1.20
N GLY A 35 3.99 1.93 0.82
CA GLY A 35 3.06 1.20 1.69
C GLY A 35 1.79 1.99 2.03
N VAL A 36 1.03 1.52 3.02
CA VAL A 36 -0.27 2.11 3.40
C VAL A 36 -0.12 3.53 3.95
N SER A 37 -0.88 4.47 3.39
CA SER A 37 -1.10 5.83 3.90
C SER A 37 -2.54 5.99 4.39
N SER A 38 -2.88 7.09 5.06
CA SER A 38 -4.18 7.30 5.73
C SER A 38 -5.40 7.02 4.85
N TYR A 39 -5.30 7.32 3.55
CA TYR A 39 -6.37 7.15 2.57
C TYR A 39 -5.85 6.67 1.21
N GLY A 40 -4.74 5.93 1.19
CA GLY A 40 -4.09 5.51 -0.04
C GLY A 40 -3.01 4.45 0.17
N TYR A 41 -2.40 4.02 -0.93
CA TYR A 41 -1.29 3.08 -0.93
C TYR A 41 -0.23 3.54 -1.93
N ASP A 42 0.97 3.77 -1.43
CA ASP A 42 2.11 4.20 -2.23
C ASP A 42 2.76 2.95 -2.84
N MET A 43 2.63 2.78 -4.16
CA MET A 43 3.20 1.64 -4.89
C MET A 43 4.66 1.89 -5.30
N ARG A 44 5.38 0.83 -5.65
CA ARG A 44 6.74 0.92 -6.20
C ARG A 44 6.76 0.58 -7.68
N VAL A 45 7.71 1.18 -8.38
CA VAL A 45 8.01 0.89 -9.79
C VAL A 45 8.99 -0.28 -9.88
N ALA A 46 8.74 -1.18 -10.83
CA ALA A 46 9.61 -2.32 -11.15
C ALA A 46 10.92 -1.84 -11.84
N PRO A 47 11.97 -2.67 -11.87
CA PRO A 47 13.23 -2.30 -12.53
C PRO A 47 13.17 -2.43 -14.07
N GLU A 48 12.14 -3.07 -14.64
CA GLU A 48 11.94 -3.11 -16.09
C GLU A 48 11.10 -1.93 -16.59
N PHE A 49 11.51 -1.34 -17.72
CA PHE A 49 10.88 -0.18 -18.36
C PHE A 49 10.62 -0.45 -19.84
#